data_AF-A0A7V6GB77-F1
#
_entry.id   AF-A0A7V6GB77-F1
#
_cell.length_a   1.000
_cell.length_b   1.000
_cell.length_c   1.000
_cell.angle_alpha   90.00
_cell.angle_beta   90.00
_cell.angle_gamma   90.00
#
_symmetry.space_group_name_H-M   'P 1'
#
loop_
_entity.id
_entity.type
_entity.pdbx_description
1 polymer ?
#
loop_
_entity_poly.entity_id
_entity_poly.type
_entity_poly.pdbx_seq_one_letter_code
_entity_poly.pdbx_strand_id
1 'polypeptide(L)'
;GVNKFLFGAVFSVGLMMVVIGGAELFTGNNMFLTISCLNKQAGWGGLLYNWIVVFLANFAGSLLLVFIVFSAGYYATGDGALTGVGVKALAIAKGKLALTWSQAFFRGILCNWLVCMAVWLAMASKDVVGKIFAIFFPIMAFVTSGFEHSVANMYFIPMGMKIALANPGAAAAVESLKLASPEAVTSLFTWGNFLTGNLIPVTLGNIVGGALFVAGLYWFVYLRDSGSVSTDTAKNMKA
;
A
#
# COMPACT_ATOMS: atom_id res chain seq x y z
N GLY A 1 16.31 4.65 14.62
CA GLY A 1 16.06 3.22 14.33
C GLY A 1 14.76 2.75 14.95
N VAL A 2 14.69 2.70 16.28
CA VAL A 2 13.59 2.08 17.05
C VAL A 2 12.18 2.57 16.67
N ASN A 3 11.94 3.89 16.57
CA ASN A 3 10.60 4.39 16.21
C ASN A 3 10.12 3.95 14.83
N LYS A 4 11.02 3.78 13.85
CA LYS A 4 10.65 3.27 12.51
C LYS A 4 10.33 1.78 12.56
N PHE A 5 11.09 1.03 13.35
CA PHE A 5 10.87 -0.40 13.58
C PHE A 5 9.51 -0.65 14.25
N LEU A 6 9.19 0.07 15.34
CA LEU A 6 7.89 -0.04 16.01
C LEU A 6 6.73 0.37 15.09
N PHE A 7 6.90 1.43 14.31
CA PHE A 7 5.91 1.82 13.30
C PHE A 7 5.68 0.70 12.28
N GLY A 8 6.75 0.07 11.76
CA GLY A 8 6.63 -1.06 10.85
C GLY A 8 5.97 -2.28 11.46
N ALA A 9 6.29 -2.61 12.71
CA ALA A 9 5.69 -3.72 13.44
C ALA A 9 4.17 -3.55 13.58
N VAL A 10 3.71 -2.37 14.02
CA VAL A 10 2.27 -2.09 14.19
C VAL A 10 1.54 -1.98 12.84
N PHE A 11 2.21 -1.47 11.80
CA PHE A 11 1.62 -1.35 10.46
C PHE A 11 1.15 -2.70 9.89
N SER A 12 1.83 -3.80 10.25
CA SER A 12 1.52 -5.14 9.76
C SER A 12 0.07 -5.59 10.04
N VAL A 13 -0.56 -5.05 11.08
CA VAL A 13 -1.97 -5.31 11.44
C VAL A 13 -2.91 -4.99 10.27
N GLY A 14 -2.58 -3.97 9.45
CA GLY A 14 -3.37 -3.62 8.27
C GLY A 14 -3.53 -4.79 7.30
N LEU A 15 -2.43 -5.44 6.91
CA LEU A 15 -2.50 -6.58 5.99
C LEU A 15 -3.06 -7.84 6.67
N MET A 16 -2.87 -8.01 7.98
CA MET A 16 -3.50 -9.10 8.73
C MET A 16 -5.03 -9.01 8.64
N MET A 17 -5.60 -7.82 8.85
CA MET A 17 -7.04 -7.60 8.73
C MET A 17 -7.54 -7.83 7.31
N VAL A 18 -6.77 -7.44 6.29
CA VAL A 18 -7.14 -7.67 4.88
C VAL A 18 -7.16 -9.16 4.56
N VAL A 19 -6.08 -9.89 4.84
CA VAL A 19 -5.93 -11.29 4.44
C VAL A 19 -6.81 -12.22 5.28
N ILE A 20 -6.87 -12.00 6.59
CA ILE A 20 -7.67 -12.85 7.49
C ILE A 20 -9.14 -12.47 7.44
N GLY A 21 -9.46 -11.18 7.31
CA GLY A 21 -10.83 -10.68 7.19
C GLY A 21 -11.43 -10.84 5.80
N GLY A 22 -10.64 -11.23 4.79
CA GLY A 22 -11.12 -11.49 3.43
C GLY A 22 -11.46 -10.24 2.62
N ALA A 23 -10.78 -9.12 2.88
CA ALA A 23 -10.95 -7.89 2.10
C ALA A 23 -10.09 -7.92 0.82
N GLU A 24 -10.50 -7.15 -0.20
CA GLU A 24 -9.70 -6.96 -1.41
C GLU A 24 -8.77 -5.75 -1.31
N LEU A 25 -7.49 -5.98 -1.64
CA LEU A 25 -6.47 -4.95 -1.65
C LEU A 25 -5.77 -4.96 -3.01
N PHE A 26 -5.77 -3.79 -3.68
CA PHE A 26 -5.22 -3.61 -5.03
C PHE A 26 -3.84 -4.27 -5.20
N THR A 27 -2.94 -4.02 -4.26
CA THR A 27 -1.54 -4.47 -4.30
C THR A 27 -1.40 -6.00 -4.24
N GLY A 28 -2.26 -6.69 -3.49
CA GLY A 28 -2.32 -8.16 -3.50
C GLY A 28 -2.88 -8.72 -4.81
N ASN A 29 -3.90 -8.05 -5.36
CA ASN A 29 -4.54 -8.45 -6.62
C ASN A 29 -3.61 -8.30 -7.83
N ASN A 30 -2.57 -7.44 -7.76
CA ASN A 30 -1.54 -7.37 -8.78
C ASN A 30 -0.79 -8.69 -9.02
N MET A 31 -0.65 -9.54 -7.99
CA MET A 31 0.01 -10.84 -8.14
C MET A 31 -1.01 -11.92 -8.57
N PHE A 32 -2.04 -12.17 -7.75
CA PHE A 32 -2.91 -13.34 -7.96
C PHE A 32 -3.67 -13.27 -9.28
N LEU A 33 -4.25 -12.12 -9.61
CA LEU A 33 -5.03 -12.00 -10.84
C LEU A 33 -4.13 -12.06 -12.07
N THR A 34 -2.90 -11.54 -11.99
CA THR A 34 -1.92 -11.71 -13.06
C THR A 34 -1.56 -13.18 -13.25
N ILE A 35 -1.33 -13.94 -12.18
CA ILE A 35 -1.10 -15.40 -12.28
C ILE A 35 -2.32 -16.10 -12.91
N SER A 36 -3.55 -15.74 -12.53
CA SER A 36 -4.76 -16.30 -13.15
C SER A 36 -4.86 -16.00 -14.65
N CYS A 37 -4.47 -14.79 -15.08
CA CYS A 37 -4.39 -14.45 -16.50
C CYS A 37 -3.31 -15.24 -17.24
N LEU A 38 -2.11 -15.38 -16.65
CA LEU A 38 -1.02 -16.18 -17.22
C LEU A 38 -1.41 -17.66 -17.35
N ASN A 39 -2.17 -18.18 -16.39
CA ASN A 39 -2.76 -19.53 -16.43
C ASN A 39 -4.00 -19.66 -17.34
N LYS A 40 -4.41 -18.59 -18.04
CA LYS A 40 -5.61 -18.55 -18.90
C LYS A 40 -6.92 -18.87 -18.17
N GLN A 41 -6.95 -18.68 -16.85
CA GLN A 41 -8.16 -18.85 -16.03
C GLN A 41 -9.02 -17.58 -16.00
N ALA A 42 -8.42 -16.43 -16.30
CA ALA A 42 -9.11 -15.14 -16.38
C ALA A 42 -8.63 -14.33 -17.59
N GLY A 43 -9.48 -13.46 -18.13
CA GLY A 43 -9.12 -12.55 -19.20
C GLY A 43 -8.44 -11.27 -18.69
N TRP A 44 -7.51 -10.72 -19.46
CA TRP A 44 -6.80 -9.47 -19.13
C TRP A 44 -7.74 -8.26 -18.96
N GLY A 45 -8.86 -8.22 -19.71
CA GLY A 45 -9.89 -7.20 -19.52
C GLY A 45 -10.57 -7.27 -18.15
N GLY A 46 -10.82 -8.48 -17.64
CA GLY A 46 -11.37 -8.69 -16.30
C GLY A 46 -10.39 -8.30 -15.20
N LEU A 47 -9.10 -8.56 -15.41
CA LEU A 47 -8.03 -8.10 -14.52
C LEU A 47 -7.99 -6.57 -14.43
N LEU A 48 -8.01 -5.87 -15.56
CA LEU A 48 -8.01 -4.41 -15.58
C LEU A 48 -9.27 -3.83 -14.91
N TYR A 49 -10.44 -4.41 -15.18
CA TYR A 49 -11.67 -4.03 -14.50
C TYR A 49 -11.56 -4.18 -12.98
N ASN A 50 -11.08 -5.34 -12.49
CA ASN A 50 -10.87 -5.54 -11.06
C ASN A 50 -9.90 -4.51 -10.48
N TRP A 51 -8.74 -4.32 -11.12
CA TRP A 51 -7.73 -3.35 -10.66
C TRP A 51 -8.31 -1.95 -10.51
N ILE A 52 -9.11 -1.48 -11.48
CA ILE A 52 -9.74 -0.16 -11.43
C ILE A 52 -10.75 -0.09 -10.28
N VAL A 53 -11.68 -1.05 -10.20
CA VAL A 53 -12.75 -1.05 -9.18
C VAL A 53 -12.16 -1.12 -7.77
N VAL A 54 -11.23 -2.04 -7.53
CA VAL A 54 -10.61 -2.23 -6.21
C VAL A 54 -9.76 -1.01 -5.84
N PHE A 55 -9.01 -0.42 -6.79
CA PHE A 55 -8.23 0.78 -6.53
C PHE A 55 -9.10 1.97 -6.13
N LEU A 56 -10.22 2.18 -6.83
CA LEU A 56 -11.18 3.25 -6.52
C LEU A 56 -11.88 3.00 -5.17
N ALA A 57 -12.28 1.77 -4.87
CA ALA A 57 -12.89 1.41 -3.59
C ALA A 57 -11.90 1.57 -2.43
N ASN A 58 -10.64 1.14 -2.61
CA ASN A 58 -9.56 1.35 -1.65
C ASN A 58 -9.30 2.84 -1.41
N PHE A 59 -9.36 3.68 -2.47
CA PHE A 59 -9.20 5.12 -2.33
C PHE A 59 -10.38 5.75 -1.58
N ALA A 60 -11.61 5.41 -1.95
CA ALA A 60 -12.82 5.89 -1.28
C ALA A 60 -12.83 5.52 0.22
N GLY A 61 -12.50 4.26 0.55
CA GLY A 61 -12.37 3.79 1.92
C GLY A 61 -11.27 4.53 2.70
N SER A 62 -10.14 4.83 2.05
CA SER A 62 -9.06 5.61 2.67
C SER A 62 -9.50 7.04 3.01
N LEU A 63 -10.22 7.71 2.09
CA LEU A 63 -10.74 9.06 2.33
C LEU A 63 -11.85 9.08 3.39
N LEU A 64 -12.69 8.04 3.44
CA LEU A 64 -13.66 7.87 4.53
C LEU A 64 -12.93 7.75 5.88
N LEU A 65 -11.86 6.98 5.96
CA LEU A 65 -11.06 6.86 7.19
C LEU A 65 -10.37 8.19 7.55
N VAL A 66 -9.89 8.95 6.57
CA VAL A 66 -9.38 10.32 6.80
C VAL A 66 -10.45 11.19 7.43
N PHE A 67 -11.68 11.17 6.90
CA PHE A 67 -12.80 11.94 7.47
C PHE A 67 -13.09 11.53 8.93
N ILE A 68 -13.19 10.23 9.21
CA ILE A 68 -13.47 9.73 10.56
C ILE A 68 -12.35 10.12 11.54
N VAL A 69 -11.09 9.86 11.19
CA VAL A 69 -9.94 10.12 12.09
C VAL A 69 -9.70 11.62 12.28
N PHE A 70 -9.87 12.42 11.23
CA PHE A 70 -9.79 13.88 11.33
C PHE A 70 -10.89 14.42 12.24
N SER A 71 -12.13 13.98 12.04
CA SER A 71 -13.28 14.42 12.85
C SER A 71 -13.18 14.00 14.32
N ALA A 72 -12.45 12.92 14.61
CA ALA A 72 -12.15 12.49 15.97
C ALA A 72 -11.13 13.39 16.70
N GLY A 73 -10.48 14.34 16.01
CA GLY A 73 -9.70 15.39 16.65
C GLY A 73 -8.31 14.98 17.19
N TYR A 74 -7.84 13.74 16.96
CA TYR A 74 -6.55 13.26 17.49
C TYR A 74 -5.32 14.09 17.07
N TYR A 75 -5.44 14.89 16.00
CA TYR A 75 -4.36 15.67 15.43
C TYR A 75 -4.08 17.00 16.17
N ALA A 76 -5.01 17.50 16.97
CA ALA A 76 -4.89 18.78 17.66
C ALA A 76 -5.45 18.74 19.09
N THR A 77 -4.90 19.57 19.97
CA THR A 77 -5.46 19.86 21.30
C THR A 77 -6.61 20.86 21.19
N GLY A 78 -7.39 21.03 22.27
CA GLY A 78 -8.58 21.88 22.27
C GLY A 78 -8.31 23.37 22.01
N ASP A 79 -7.06 23.82 22.20
CA ASP A 79 -6.57 25.17 21.86
C ASP A 79 -6.05 25.29 20.41
N GLY A 80 -6.13 24.21 19.62
CA GLY A 80 -5.72 24.18 18.22
C GLY A 80 -4.24 23.90 17.97
N ALA A 81 -3.44 23.65 19.01
CA ALA A 81 -2.06 23.22 18.85
C ALA A 81 -1.97 21.78 18.33
N LEU A 82 -0.97 21.48 17.49
CA LEU A 82 -0.81 20.14 16.92
C LEU A 82 -0.30 19.17 17.98
N THR A 83 -0.95 18.01 18.09
CA THR A 83 -0.47 16.91 18.93
C THR A 83 0.75 16.24 18.26
N GLY A 84 1.45 15.39 19.01
CA GLY A 84 2.50 14.53 18.43
C GLY A 84 1.99 13.65 17.28
N VAL A 85 0.71 13.26 17.31
CA VAL A 85 0.06 12.52 16.22
C VAL A 85 -0.11 13.41 15.00
N GLY A 86 -0.61 14.65 15.16
CA GLY A 86 -0.75 15.61 14.07
C GLY A 86 0.59 15.94 13.41
N VAL A 87 1.60 16.24 14.22
CA VAL A 87 2.98 16.48 13.75
C VAL A 87 3.52 15.27 12.97
N LYS A 88 3.29 14.05 13.47
CA LYS A 88 3.75 12.84 12.79
C LYS A 88 3.03 12.60 11.46
N ALA A 89 1.72 12.82 11.40
CA ALA A 89 0.94 12.68 10.16
C ALA A 89 1.43 13.66 9.08
N LEU A 90 1.67 14.92 9.45
CA LEU A 90 2.28 15.92 8.56
C LEU A 90 3.67 15.49 8.07
N ALA A 91 4.52 15.00 8.98
CA ALA A 91 5.86 14.55 8.63
C ALA A 91 5.88 13.37 7.65
N ILE A 92 4.96 12.42 7.82
CA ILE A 92 4.80 11.29 6.89
C ILE A 92 4.36 11.81 5.50
N ALA A 93 3.31 12.62 5.44
CA ALA A 93 2.80 13.15 4.18
C ALA A 93 3.85 14.02 3.45
N LYS A 94 4.51 14.93 4.17
CA LYS A 94 5.59 15.76 3.63
C LYS A 94 6.73 14.91 3.07
N GLY A 95 7.17 13.90 3.81
CA GLY A 95 8.25 13.01 3.39
C GLY A 95 7.93 12.24 2.10
N LYS A 96 6.66 11.86 1.92
CA LYS A 96 6.18 11.16 0.72
C LYS A 96 6.04 12.07 -0.50
N LEU A 97 5.64 13.32 -0.29
CA LEU A 97 5.56 14.35 -1.34
C LEU A 97 6.93 14.90 -1.75
N ALA A 98 7.96 14.72 -0.91
CA ALA A 98 9.32 15.16 -1.20
C ALA A 98 10.14 14.17 -2.05
N LEU A 99 9.60 13.00 -2.38
CA LEU A 99 10.28 12.01 -3.21
C LEU A 99 10.36 12.48 -4.66
N THR A 100 11.47 12.18 -5.33
CA THR A 100 11.49 12.26 -6.79
C THR A 100 10.65 11.15 -7.39
N TRP A 101 10.18 11.35 -8.63
CA TRP A 101 9.37 10.35 -9.34
C TRP A 101 10.04 8.97 -9.36
N SER A 102 11.35 8.92 -9.66
CA SER A 102 12.13 7.69 -9.69
C SER A 102 12.23 7.03 -8.31
N GLN A 103 12.49 7.81 -7.26
CA GLN A 103 12.52 7.28 -5.89
C GLN A 103 11.18 6.68 -5.50
N ALA A 104 10.07 7.36 -5.80
CA ALA A 104 8.72 6.88 -5.53
C ALA A 104 8.41 5.59 -6.30
N PHE A 105 8.77 5.53 -7.58
CA PHE A 105 8.57 4.35 -8.43
C PHE A 105 9.34 3.11 -7.94
N PHE A 106 10.66 3.22 -7.72
CA PHE A 106 11.46 2.07 -7.26
C PHE A 106 11.09 1.63 -5.84
N ARG A 107 10.74 2.57 -4.95
CA ARG A 107 10.19 2.22 -3.63
C ARG A 107 8.83 1.53 -3.75
N GLY A 108 8.04 1.84 -4.78
CA GLY A 108 6.82 1.13 -5.13
C GLY A 108 7.07 -0.33 -5.52
N ILE A 109 8.09 -0.59 -6.35
CA ILE A 109 8.47 -1.95 -6.75
C ILE A 109 8.84 -2.78 -5.51
N LEU A 110 9.75 -2.25 -4.70
CA LEU A 110 10.24 -2.95 -3.51
C LEU A 110 9.14 -3.19 -2.47
N CYS A 111 8.21 -2.24 -2.33
CA CYS A 111 7.04 -2.43 -1.47
C CYS A 111 6.21 -3.62 -1.92
N ASN A 112 5.76 -3.61 -3.19
CA ASN A 112 4.79 -4.60 -3.59
C ASN A 112 5.39 -5.99 -3.79
N TRP A 113 6.71 -6.09 -4.00
CA TRP A 113 7.40 -7.37 -3.88
C TRP A 113 7.16 -8.01 -2.51
N LEU A 114 7.41 -7.26 -1.43
CA LEU A 114 7.25 -7.78 -0.07
C LEU A 114 5.78 -8.00 0.32
N VAL A 115 4.86 -7.17 -0.16
CA VAL A 115 3.41 -7.36 0.04
C VAL A 115 2.94 -8.65 -0.63
N CYS A 116 3.25 -8.86 -1.92
CA CYS A 116 2.87 -10.06 -2.63
C CYS A 116 3.47 -11.32 -1.99
N MET A 117 4.73 -11.26 -1.53
CA MET A 117 5.35 -12.35 -0.78
C MET A 117 4.66 -12.63 0.56
N ALA A 118 4.25 -11.59 1.30
CA ALA A 118 3.50 -11.75 2.54
C ALA A 118 2.18 -12.49 2.32
N VAL A 119 1.41 -12.09 1.29
CA VAL A 119 0.13 -12.75 0.99
C VAL A 119 0.35 -14.17 0.48
N TRP A 120 1.36 -14.40 -0.37
CA TRP A 120 1.72 -15.74 -0.83
C TRP A 120 2.02 -16.70 0.33
N LEU A 121 2.88 -16.28 1.27
CA LEU A 121 3.24 -17.06 2.45
C LEU A 121 2.03 -17.29 3.37
N ALA A 122 1.18 -16.28 3.55
CA ALA A 122 -0.04 -16.41 4.36
C ALA A 122 -1.03 -17.40 3.75
N MET A 123 -1.17 -17.43 2.42
CA MET A 123 -2.05 -18.38 1.73
C MET A 123 -1.52 -19.82 1.80
N ALA A 124 -0.21 -20.01 1.93
CA ALA A 124 0.39 -21.33 2.16
C ALA A 124 0.18 -21.87 3.59
N SER A 125 -0.12 -20.98 4.55
CA SER A 125 -0.35 -21.35 5.95
C SER A 125 -1.79 -21.83 6.19
N LYS A 126 -1.93 -22.88 7.01
CA LYS A 126 -3.22 -23.52 7.34
C LYS A 126 -3.88 -22.99 8.62
N ASP A 127 -3.16 -22.20 9.40
CA ASP A 127 -3.62 -21.68 10.69
C ASP A 127 -3.45 -20.15 10.78
N VAL A 128 -4.21 -19.53 11.69
CA VAL A 128 -4.23 -18.07 11.83
C VAL A 128 -2.89 -17.54 12.33
N VAL A 129 -2.20 -18.26 13.21
CA VAL A 129 -0.92 -17.82 13.78
C VAL A 129 0.15 -17.80 12.68
N GLY A 130 0.25 -18.85 11.88
CA GLY A 130 1.14 -18.88 10.73
C GLY A 130 0.87 -17.76 9.72
N LYS A 131 -0.40 -17.43 9.46
CA LYS A 131 -0.77 -16.27 8.64
C LYS A 131 -0.28 -14.94 9.24
N ILE A 132 -0.45 -14.75 10.56
CA ILE A 132 0.03 -13.57 11.26
C ILE A 132 1.54 -13.42 11.09
N PHE A 133 2.33 -14.47 11.32
CA PHE A 133 3.80 -14.40 11.19
C PHE A 133 4.26 -14.23 9.74
N ALA A 134 3.59 -14.89 8.78
CA ALA A 134 3.85 -14.73 7.35
C ALA A 134 3.65 -13.29 6.87
N ILE A 135 2.69 -12.58 7.48
CA ILE A 135 2.40 -11.18 7.19
C ILE A 135 3.31 -10.23 7.98
N PHE A 136 3.55 -10.52 9.25
CA PHE A 136 4.22 -9.61 10.17
C PHE A 136 5.61 -9.18 9.67
N PHE A 137 6.47 -10.14 9.35
CA PHE A 137 7.87 -9.84 9.03
C PHE A 137 8.06 -9.09 7.70
N PRO A 138 7.47 -9.51 6.56
CA PRO A 138 7.67 -8.80 5.31
C PRO A 138 7.08 -7.39 5.33
N ILE A 139 5.93 -7.20 6.01
CA ILE A 139 5.29 -5.89 6.11
C ILE A 139 6.08 -4.97 7.03
N MET A 140 6.55 -5.47 8.17
CA MET A 140 7.48 -4.72 9.03
C MET A 140 8.74 -4.30 8.26
N ALA A 141 9.31 -5.18 7.43
CA ALA A 141 10.50 -4.90 6.66
C ALA A 141 10.31 -3.75 5.65
N PHE A 142 9.23 -3.77 4.85
CA PHE A 142 9.01 -2.73 3.85
C PHE A 142 8.72 -1.36 4.49
N VAL A 143 7.93 -1.36 5.57
CA VAL A 143 7.53 -0.11 6.24
C VAL A 143 8.72 0.51 6.96
N THR A 144 9.51 -0.29 7.67
CA THR A 144 10.73 0.16 8.35
C THR A 144 11.75 0.72 7.35
N SER A 145 11.81 0.12 6.15
CA SER A 145 12.67 0.55 5.04
C SER A 145 12.17 1.80 4.32
N GLY A 146 10.94 2.23 4.58
CA GLY A 146 10.34 3.41 3.94
C GLY A 146 9.99 3.19 2.46
N PHE A 147 9.61 1.97 2.10
CA PHE A 147 9.04 1.67 0.78
C PHE A 147 7.63 2.27 0.66
N GLU A 148 7.15 2.42 -0.58
CA GLU A 148 5.94 3.19 -0.88
C GLU A 148 4.81 2.27 -1.32
N HIS A 149 3.67 2.36 -0.65
CA HIS A 149 2.47 1.56 -0.92
C HIS A 149 1.33 2.49 -1.35
N SER A 150 0.81 2.34 -2.55
CA SER A 150 -0.20 3.23 -3.13
C SER A 150 -1.43 3.37 -2.23
N VAL A 151 -2.01 2.25 -1.78
CA VAL A 151 -3.20 2.27 -0.91
C VAL A 151 -2.92 2.84 0.49
N ALA A 152 -1.74 2.62 1.07
CA ALA A 152 -1.41 3.28 2.34
C ALA A 152 -1.28 4.80 2.14
N ASN A 153 -0.71 5.23 1.00
CA ASN A 153 -0.51 6.63 0.67
C ASN A 153 -1.84 7.36 0.41
N MET A 154 -2.87 6.66 -0.05
CA MET A 154 -4.25 7.14 -0.14
C MET A 154 -4.84 7.58 1.21
N TYR A 155 -4.30 7.09 2.33
CA TYR A 155 -4.65 7.57 3.67
C TYR A 155 -3.63 8.60 4.18
N PHE A 156 -2.34 8.24 4.22
CA PHE A 156 -1.33 9.07 4.90
C PHE A 156 -1.19 10.47 4.30
N ILE A 157 -1.19 10.57 2.96
CA ILE A 157 -1.00 11.86 2.29
C ILE A 157 -2.25 12.72 2.44
N PRO A 158 -3.48 12.25 2.13
CA PRO A 158 -4.68 13.04 2.37
C PRO A 158 -4.93 13.41 3.84
N MET A 159 -4.57 12.54 4.81
CA MET A 159 -4.64 12.89 6.23
C MET A 159 -3.71 14.08 6.56
N GLY A 160 -2.46 14.01 6.14
CA GLY A 160 -1.50 15.10 6.32
C GLY A 160 -1.93 16.38 5.59
N MET A 161 -2.44 16.27 4.36
CA MET A 161 -3.00 17.40 3.62
C MET A 161 -4.17 18.03 4.37
N LYS A 162 -5.11 17.23 4.90
CA LYS A 162 -6.28 17.76 5.61
C LYS A 162 -5.87 18.50 6.88
N ILE A 163 -4.91 17.98 7.65
CA ILE A 163 -4.34 18.68 8.81
C ILE A 163 -3.64 19.97 8.39
N ALA A 164 -2.78 19.90 7.37
CA ALA A 164 -1.98 21.02 6.89
C ALA A 164 -2.86 22.18 6.40
N LEU A 165 -3.92 21.86 5.65
CA LEU A 165 -4.83 22.85 5.06
C LEU A 165 -5.87 23.38 6.06
N ALA A 166 -6.14 22.65 7.15
CA ALA A 166 -7.02 23.13 8.21
C ALA A 166 -6.37 24.21 9.08
N ASN A 167 -5.06 24.13 9.32
CA ASN A 167 -4.30 25.18 10.00
C ASN A 167 -2.88 25.30 9.41
N PRO A 168 -2.71 26.01 8.28
CA PRO A 168 -1.42 26.16 7.61
C PRO A 168 -0.37 26.86 8.48
N GLY A 169 -0.78 27.78 9.36
CA GLY A 169 0.12 28.46 10.29
C GLY A 169 0.74 27.49 11.30
N ALA A 170 -0.09 26.64 11.93
CA ALA A 170 0.41 25.62 12.83
C ALA A 170 1.30 24.59 12.12
N ALA A 171 0.97 24.20 10.89
CA ALA A 171 1.79 23.29 10.10
C ALA A 171 3.16 23.91 9.71
N ALA A 172 3.19 25.20 9.35
CA ALA A 172 4.44 25.92 9.06
C ALA A 172 5.32 26.08 10.31
N ALA A 173 4.71 26.27 11.49
CA ALA A 173 5.42 26.40 12.76
C ALA A 173 6.10 25.11 13.23
N VAL A 174 5.79 23.95 12.65
CA VAL A 174 6.48 22.70 12.99
C VAL A 174 7.90 22.71 12.43
N GLU A 175 8.87 23.05 13.29
CA GLU A 175 10.29 23.18 12.93
C GLU A 175 10.86 21.96 12.18
N SER A 176 10.50 20.75 12.63
CA SER A 176 10.96 19.50 11.99
C SER A 176 10.49 19.34 10.54
N LEU A 177 9.43 20.03 10.14
CA LEU A 177 8.93 20.04 8.76
C LEU A 177 9.65 21.05 7.88
N LYS A 178 10.40 22.03 8.42
CA LYS A 178 11.11 23.03 7.60
C LYS A 178 10.24 23.67 6.51
N LEU A 179 8.98 23.99 6.84
CA LEU A 179 8.05 24.67 5.94
C LEU A 179 8.09 26.15 6.28
N ALA A 180 8.76 26.95 5.45
CA ALA A 180 9.15 28.32 5.78
C ALA A 180 7.98 29.29 6.01
N SER A 181 6.79 28.98 5.47
CA SER A 181 5.60 29.83 5.60
C SER A 181 4.30 29.05 5.37
N PRO A 182 3.14 29.59 5.75
CA PRO A 182 1.82 29.03 5.41
C PRO A 182 1.63 28.81 3.89
N GLU A 183 2.19 29.69 3.06
CA GLU A 183 2.16 29.56 1.59
C GLU A 183 3.02 28.38 1.10
N ALA A 184 4.14 28.10 1.76
CA ALA A 184 4.94 26.90 1.49
C ALA A 184 4.18 25.62 1.85
N VAL A 185 3.32 25.66 2.88
CA VAL A 185 2.42 24.55 3.22
C VAL A 185 1.39 24.33 2.12
N THR A 186 0.64 25.36 1.73
CA THR A 186 -0.46 25.22 0.74
C THR A 186 0.05 24.88 -0.66
N SER A 187 1.25 25.31 -1.03
CA SER A 187 1.89 24.95 -2.31
C SER A 187 2.42 23.51 -2.34
N LEU A 188 2.87 22.97 -1.20
CA LEU A 188 3.31 21.58 -1.11
C LEU A 188 2.13 20.60 -1.05
N PHE A 189 1.16 20.86 -0.17
CA PHE A 189 0.05 19.94 0.12
C PHE A 189 -1.11 20.13 -0.86
N THR A 190 -0.90 19.75 -2.11
CA THR A 190 -1.91 19.82 -3.18
C THR A 190 -2.25 18.44 -3.71
N TRP A 191 -3.48 18.29 -4.24
CA TRP A 191 -3.88 17.08 -4.95
C TRP A 191 -3.00 16.83 -6.18
N GLY A 192 -2.57 17.89 -6.87
CA GLY A 192 -1.63 17.79 -7.99
C GLY A 192 -0.33 17.11 -7.58
N ASN A 193 0.34 17.60 -6.53
CA ASN A 193 1.59 17.01 -6.04
C ASN A 193 1.40 15.59 -5.51
N PHE A 194 0.27 15.31 -4.84
CA PHE A 194 -0.04 13.95 -4.41
C PHE A 194 -0.17 13.00 -5.59
N LEU A 195 -0.96 13.35 -6.61
CA LEU A 195 -1.22 12.48 -7.74
C LEU A 195 0.05 12.25 -8.58
N THR A 196 0.75 13.31 -8.98
CA THR A 196 1.89 13.22 -9.90
C THR A 196 3.20 12.87 -9.22
N GLY A 197 3.43 13.38 -8.01
CA GLY A 197 4.66 13.18 -7.25
C GLY A 197 4.69 11.88 -6.46
N ASN A 198 3.53 11.27 -6.16
CA ASN A 198 3.47 10.06 -5.35
C ASN A 198 2.51 8.99 -5.91
N LEU A 199 1.21 9.24 -6.01
CA LEU A 199 0.23 8.19 -6.26
C LEU A 199 0.49 7.46 -7.58
N ILE A 200 0.73 8.18 -8.67
CA ILE A 200 1.04 7.60 -9.99
C ILE A 200 2.36 6.80 -9.97
N PRO A 201 3.53 7.37 -9.64
CA PRO A 201 4.78 6.61 -9.66
C PRO A 201 4.75 5.40 -8.72
N VAL A 202 4.18 5.55 -7.52
CA VAL A 202 4.10 4.44 -6.55
C VAL A 202 3.17 3.34 -7.05
N THR A 203 2.02 3.68 -7.64
CA THR A 203 1.08 2.69 -8.18
C THR A 203 1.70 1.91 -9.34
N LEU A 204 2.39 2.60 -10.27
CA LEU A 204 3.12 1.95 -11.35
C LEU A 204 4.23 1.03 -10.80
N GLY A 205 4.97 1.51 -9.80
CA GLY A 205 5.97 0.70 -9.10
C GLY A 205 5.35 -0.54 -8.45
N ASN A 206 4.22 -0.40 -7.76
CA ASN A 206 3.52 -1.51 -7.14
C ASN A 206 3.03 -2.53 -8.19
N ILE A 207 2.48 -2.08 -9.33
CA ILE A 207 2.09 -2.96 -10.43
C ILE A 207 3.29 -3.76 -10.92
N VAL A 208 4.43 -3.11 -11.19
CA VAL A 208 5.65 -3.80 -11.64
C VAL A 208 6.16 -4.79 -10.58
N GLY A 209 6.18 -4.40 -9.30
CA GLY A 209 6.58 -5.29 -8.21
C GLY A 209 5.73 -6.56 -8.13
N GLY A 210 4.40 -6.43 -8.19
CA GLY A 210 3.48 -7.57 -8.05
C GLY A 210 3.31 -8.40 -9.32
N ALA A 211 3.00 -7.74 -10.44
CA ALA A 211 2.64 -8.42 -11.70
C ALA A 211 3.86 -8.95 -12.46
N LEU A 212 4.97 -8.20 -12.48
CA LEU A 212 6.17 -8.63 -13.21
C LEU A 212 7.09 -9.46 -12.32
N PHE A 213 7.56 -8.90 -11.21
CA PHE A 213 8.60 -9.55 -10.41
C PHE A 213 8.09 -10.73 -9.59
N VAL A 214 6.91 -10.65 -8.99
CA VAL A 214 6.39 -11.80 -8.24
C VAL A 214 5.61 -12.74 -9.15
N ALA A 215 4.50 -12.29 -9.73
CA ALA A 215 3.66 -13.15 -10.57
C ALA A 215 4.40 -13.74 -11.78
N GLY A 216 5.12 -12.90 -12.55
CA GLY A 216 5.87 -13.36 -13.72
C GLY A 216 6.96 -14.38 -13.39
N LEU A 217 7.80 -14.12 -12.39
CA LEU A 217 8.88 -15.04 -12.02
C LEU A 217 8.37 -16.34 -11.42
N TYR A 218 7.41 -16.29 -10.49
CA TYR A 218 6.83 -17.50 -9.88
C TYR A 218 6.08 -18.33 -10.92
N TRP A 219 5.35 -17.68 -11.81
CA TRP A 219 4.68 -18.39 -12.89
C TRP A 219 5.67 -19.10 -13.81
N PHE A 220 6.73 -18.41 -14.23
CA PHE A 220 7.74 -18.98 -15.12
C PHE A 220 8.48 -20.17 -14.51
N VAL A 221 8.83 -20.10 -13.22
CA VAL A 221 9.65 -21.13 -12.56
C VAL A 221 8.81 -22.29 -12.02
N TYR A 222 7.60 -22.04 -11.50
CA TYR A 222 6.83 -23.06 -10.76
C TYR A 222 5.47 -23.39 -11.39
N LEU A 223 4.73 -22.41 -11.89
CA LEU A 223 3.30 -22.63 -12.22
C LEU A 223 3.03 -22.97 -13.69
N ARG A 224 3.92 -22.61 -14.63
CA ARG A 224 3.70 -22.78 -16.07
C ARG A 224 3.35 -24.23 -16.44
N ASP A 225 4.04 -25.18 -15.85
CA ASP A 225 3.90 -26.61 -16.16
C ASP A 225 2.96 -27.32 -15.18
N SER A 226 2.43 -26.61 -14.17
CA SER A 226 1.46 -27.15 -13.21
C SER A 226 0.05 -27.29 -13.82
N GLY A 227 -0.24 -26.57 -14.90
CA GLY A 227 -1.52 -26.60 -15.61
C GLY A 227 -1.70 -27.79 -16.57
N SER A 228 -0.64 -28.56 -16.86
CA SER A 228 -0.70 -29.73 -17.76
C SER A 228 -1.01 -31.05 -17.05
N VAL A 229 -0.98 -31.08 -15.71
CA VAL A 229 -1.17 -32.32 -14.93
C VAL A 229 -2.65 -32.76 -14.86
N SER A 230 -3.61 -31.91 -15.24
CA SER A 230 -5.04 -32.26 -15.20
C SER A 230 -5.54 -33.09 -16.39
N THR A 231 -4.73 -33.30 -17.44
CA THR A 231 -5.16 -34.08 -18.61
C THR A 231 -4.82 -35.57 -18.57
N ASP A 232 -3.99 -36.04 -17.64
CA ASP A 232 -3.61 -37.46 -17.58
C ASP A 232 -4.56 -38.34 -16.77
N THR A 233 -5.31 -37.79 -15.82
CA THR A 233 -6.30 -38.56 -15.04
C THR A 233 -7.54 -38.93 -15.86
N ALA A 234 -7.83 -38.21 -16.95
CA ALA A 234 -8.96 -38.51 -17.84
C ALA A 234 -8.69 -39.65 -18.84
N LYS A 235 -7.43 -40.04 -19.05
CA LYS A 235 -7.06 -41.15 -19.95
C LYS A 235 -7.03 -42.51 -19.27
N ASN A 236 -6.88 -42.58 -17.94
CA ASN A 236 -6.77 -43.83 -17.20
C ASN A 236 -8.11 -44.35 -16.61
N MET A 237 -9.25 -43.74 -16.96
CA MET A 237 -10.60 -44.24 -16.61
C MET A 237 -11.32 -44.92 -17.79
N LYS A 238 -10.60 -45.24 -18.88
CA LYS A 238 -11.11 -46.02 -20.01
C LYS A 238 -10.21 -47.21 -20.35
N ALA A 239 -9.86 -47.99 -19.33
CA ALA A 239 -9.34 -49.35 -19.48
C ALA A 239 -10.10 -50.26 -18.53
#